data_AF-A0A644X989-F1
#
_entry.id   AF-A0A644X989-F1
#
_cell.length_a   1.000
_cell.length_b   1.000
_cell.length_c   1.000
_cell.angle_alpha   90.00
_cell.angle_beta   90.00
_cell.angle_gamma   90.00
#
_symmetry.space_group_name_H-M   'P 1'
#
loop_
_entity.id
_entity.type
_entity.pdbx_description
1 polymer ?
#
loop_
_entity_poly.entity_id
_entity_poly.type
_entity_poly.pdbx_seq_one_letter_code
_entity_poly.pdbx_strand_id
1 'polypeptide(L)'
;MKQILRGAISLLIFISVISVSKSYSQDVEFKRSGNWEFMYEVDGVNFYYKVTECNDTANGYFRELVLLKLENTNDFVVNVQWDVQMYYNGICFHCDEKPDPERHRTVELNSSSTVEGRCFTHGDKTLTIFSRFLNYSDPTSTLTKFELINLVISSK
;
A
#
# COMPACT_ATOMS: atom_id res chain seq x y z
N MET A 1 -11.52 -32.47 68.49
CA MET A 1 -12.17 -32.99 67.27
C MET A 1 -12.29 -31.84 66.28
N LYS A 2 -11.57 -31.94 65.15
CA LYS A 2 -11.63 -31.16 63.89
C LYS A 2 -11.59 -29.61 63.93
N GLN A 3 -10.44 -29.11 63.52
CA GLN A 3 -10.22 -27.79 62.91
C GLN A 3 -11.14 -27.61 61.69
N ILE A 4 -11.70 -26.40 61.49
CA ILE A 4 -12.21 -25.97 60.19
C ILE A 4 -11.41 -24.75 59.75
N LEU A 5 -10.80 -24.97 58.58
CA LEU A 5 -9.69 -24.27 57.97
C LEU A 5 -10.17 -22.96 57.35
N ARG A 6 -9.34 -21.94 57.50
CA ARG A 6 -9.38 -20.66 56.77
C ARG A 6 -9.38 -20.93 55.26
N GLY A 7 -10.26 -20.24 54.53
CA GLY A 7 -10.27 -20.25 53.07
C GLY A 7 -10.73 -18.89 52.53
N ALA A 8 -9.85 -17.90 52.60
CA ALA A 8 -10.02 -16.67 51.82
C ALA A 8 -9.74 -17.02 50.36
N ILE A 9 -10.80 -17.19 49.57
CA ILE A 9 -10.70 -17.36 48.12
C ILE A 9 -10.39 -15.97 47.55
N SER A 10 -9.09 -15.67 47.42
CA SER A 10 -8.63 -14.49 46.69
C SER A 10 -8.81 -14.78 45.20
N LEU A 11 -9.86 -14.21 44.61
CA LEU A 11 -10.17 -14.30 43.19
C LEU A 11 -9.16 -13.42 42.42
N LEU A 12 -8.02 -14.00 42.04
CA LEU A 12 -7.05 -13.38 41.14
C LEU A 12 -7.64 -13.35 39.73
N ILE A 13 -8.21 -12.19 39.36
CA ILE A 13 -8.63 -11.89 38.00
C ILE A 13 -7.36 -11.70 37.16
N PHE A 14 -6.96 -12.72 36.40
CA PHE A 14 -5.99 -12.59 35.31
C PHE A 14 -6.64 -11.76 34.20
N ILE A 15 -6.47 -10.44 34.24
CA ILE A 15 -6.79 -9.57 33.11
C ILE A 15 -5.73 -9.85 32.05
N SER A 16 -6.04 -10.78 31.15
CA SER A 16 -5.32 -10.92 29.90
C SER A 16 -5.49 -9.61 29.13
N VAL A 17 -4.43 -8.80 29.10
CA VAL A 17 -4.36 -7.64 28.23
C VAL A 17 -4.26 -8.20 26.81
N ILE A 18 -5.41 -8.32 26.15
CA ILE A 18 -5.46 -8.68 24.73
C ILE A 18 -4.88 -7.46 24.00
N SER A 19 -3.62 -7.56 23.58
CA SER A 19 -2.98 -6.61 22.70
C SER A 19 -3.74 -6.64 21.38
N VAL A 20 -4.69 -5.73 21.19
CA VAL A 20 -5.42 -5.60 19.94
C VAL A 20 -4.45 -5.04 18.91
N SER A 21 -3.91 -5.90 18.04
CA SER A 21 -3.18 -5.47 16.86
C SER A 21 -4.13 -4.59 16.04
N LYS A 22 -3.76 -3.32 15.81
CA LYS A 22 -4.55 -2.43 14.96
C LYS A 22 -4.42 -2.89 13.50
N SER A 23 -5.31 -3.77 13.06
CA SER A 23 -5.45 -4.10 11.64
C SER A 23 -6.25 -2.98 10.98
N TYR A 24 -5.56 -2.03 10.35
CA TYR A 24 -6.20 -1.04 9.49
C TYR A 24 -6.47 -1.70 8.13
N SER A 25 -7.72 -2.06 7.86
CA SER A 25 -8.19 -2.39 6.51
C SER A 25 -9.23 -1.33 6.14
N GLN A 26 -8.75 -0.24 5.54
CA GLN A 26 -9.63 0.72 4.89
C GLN A 26 -9.73 0.31 3.42
N ASP A 27 -10.92 -0.08 2.99
CA ASP A 27 -11.22 -0.26 1.56
C ASP A 27 -11.22 1.11 0.89
N VAL A 28 -10.11 1.46 0.25
CA VAL A 28 -10.01 2.69 -0.56
C VAL A 28 -10.67 2.41 -1.90
N GLU A 29 -11.77 3.13 -2.20
CA GLU A 29 -12.38 3.10 -3.52
C GLU A 29 -11.38 3.62 -4.57
N PHE A 30 -11.15 2.82 -5.62
CA PHE A 30 -10.27 3.24 -6.72
C PHE A 30 -10.98 4.24 -7.63
N LYS A 31 -10.52 5.49 -7.59
CA LYS A 31 -11.03 6.60 -8.39
C LYS A 31 -10.05 6.91 -9.50
N ARG A 32 -10.54 7.01 -10.75
CA ARG A 32 -9.76 7.53 -11.88
C ARG A 32 -9.77 9.06 -11.87
N SER A 33 -9.06 9.62 -10.89
CA SER A 33 -8.90 11.06 -10.67
C SER A 33 -7.49 11.49 -11.02
N GLY A 34 -7.35 12.64 -11.70
CA GLY A 34 -6.06 13.29 -11.93
C GLY A 34 -5.47 13.96 -10.68
N ASN A 35 -6.26 14.07 -9.60
CA ASN A 35 -5.84 14.65 -8.33
C ASN A 35 -5.20 13.60 -7.42
N TRP A 36 -4.36 14.05 -6.49
CA TRP A 36 -3.81 13.18 -5.45
C TRP A 36 -4.90 12.81 -4.44
N GLU A 37 -5.26 11.54 -4.41
CA GLU A 37 -6.18 10.94 -3.46
C GLU A 37 -5.38 10.31 -2.31
N PHE A 38 -5.74 10.64 -1.07
CA PHE A 38 -5.18 9.99 0.11
C PHE A 38 -5.71 8.56 0.23
N MET A 39 -4.82 7.60 0.52
CA MET A 39 -5.18 6.20 0.73
C MET A 39 -5.28 5.90 2.23
N TYR A 40 -4.17 6.04 2.94
CA TYR A 40 -4.04 5.75 4.37
C TYR A 40 -2.67 6.25 4.88
N GLU A 41 -2.49 6.15 6.19
CA GLU A 41 -1.25 6.43 6.90
C GLU A 41 -0.80 5.15 7.64
N VAL A 42 0.50 4.87 7.61
CA VAL A 42 1.14 3.77 8.35
C VAL A 42 2.45 4.25 8.93
N ASP A 43 2.60 4.18 10.25
CA ASP A 43 3.81 4.50 11.01
C ASP A 43 4.48 5.83 10.61
N GLY A 44 3.66 6.87 10.49
CA GLY A 44 4.06 8.23 10.13
C GLY A 44 4.32 8.42 8.64
N VAL A 45 3.94 7.47 7.77
CA VAL A 45 4.06 7.59 6.31
C VAL A 45 2.67 7.66 5.69
N ASN A 46 2.37 8.77 5.02
CA ASN A 46 1.13 8.95 4.27
C ASN A 46 1.29 8.39 2.85
N PHE A 47 0.28 7.64 2.39
CA PHE A 47 0.21 7.09 1.05
C PHE A 47 -0.88 7.78 0.25
N TYR A 48 -0.55 8.13 -0.99
CA TYR A 48 -1.45 8.77 -1.94
C TYR A 48 -1.30 8.12 -3.32
N TYR A 49 -2.32 8.30 -4.16
CA TYR A 49 -2.24 7.96 -5.57
C TYR A 49 -2.94 9.00 -6.44
N LYS A 50 -2.61 9.00 -7.73
CA LYS A 50 -3.42 9.65 -8.77
C LYS A 50 -3.36 8.84 -10.05
N VAL A 51 -4.35 9.01 -10.92
CA VAL A 51 -4.41 8.40 -12.24
C VAL A 51 -4.11 9.46 -13.29
N THR A 52 -3.12 9.21 -14.15
CA THR A 52 -2.71 10.18 -15.17
C THR A 52 -2.43 9.52 -16.51
N GLU A 53 -2.67 10.26 -17.57
CA GLU A 53 -2.18 9.91 -18.90
C GLU A 53 -0.68 10.19 -18.99
N CYS A 54 0.06 9.25 -19.55
CA CYS A 54 1.51 9.29 -19.75
C CYS A 54 1.83 8.90 -21.19
N ASN A 55 1.71 9.87 -22.09
CA ASN A 55 1.89 9.66 -23.53
C ASN A 55 3.35 9.93 -23.93
N ASP A 56 4.01 8.92 -24.47
CA ASP A 56 5.32 9.00 -25.14
C ASP A 56 5.09 8.83 -26.63
N THR A 57 4.82 9.95 -27.31
CA THR A 57 4.52 9.98 -28.74
C THR A 57 5.72 9.58 -29.59
N ALA A 58 6.95 9.83 -29.13
CA ALA A 58 8.16 9.48 -29.85
C ALA A 58 8.35 7.96 -29.94
N ASN A 59 7.94 7.23 -28.91
CA ASN A 59 8.03 5.76 -28.86
C ASN A 59 6.67 5.06 -29.07
N GLY A 60 5.60 5.81 -29.35
CA GLY A 60 4.27 5.28 -29.62
C GLY A 60 3.55 4.69 -28.38
N TYR A 61 3.96 5.04 -27.16
CA TYR A 61 3.27 4.58 -25.95
C TYR A 61 2.21 5.59 -25.52
N PHE A 62 0.95 5.17 -25.56
CA PHE A 62 -0.18 5.95 -25.05
C PHE A 62 -0.80 5.15 -23.90
N ARG A 63 -0.49 5.54 -22.66
CA ARG A 63 -0.83 4.74 -21.48
C ARG A 63 -1.35 5.61 -20.35
N GLU A 64 -2.25 5.04 -19.58
CA GLU A 64 -2.70 5.55 -18.30
C GLU A 64 -1.91 4.83 -17.21
N LEU A 65 -1.36 5.58 -16.26
CA LEU A 65 -0.65 5.06 -15.11
C LEU A 65 -1.30 5.55 -13.82
N VAL A 66 -1.25 4.71 -12.79
CA VAL A 66 -1.38 5.15 -11.41
C VAL A 66 0.02 5.57 -10.94
N LEU A 67 0.15 6.79 -10.43
CA LEU A 67 1.37 7.26 -9.77
C LEU A 67 1.13 7.23 -8.26
N LEU A 68 2.09 6.70 -7.51
CA LEU A 68 2.08 6.69 -6.06
C LEU A 68 2.85 7.90 -5.53
N LYS A 69 2.44 8.43 -4.38
CA LYS A 69 3.19 9.43 -3.62
C LYS A 69 3.23 9.01 -2.16
N LEU A 70 4.41 9.04 -1.59
CA LEU A 70 4.66 8.74 -0.19
C LEU A 70 5.23 9.98 0.48
N GLU A 71 4.74 10.29 1.67
CA GLU A 71 5.18 11.42 2.50
C GLU A 71 5.55 10.90 3.88
N ASN A 72 6.81 11.04 4.26
CA ASN A 72 7.30 10.72 5.59
C ASN A 72 7.10 11.93 6.50
N THR A 73 6.22 11.79 7.49
CA THR A 73 5.97 12.82 8.51
C THR A 73 6.80 12.63 9.78
N ASN A 74 7.59 11.55 9.84
CA ASN A 74 8.54 11.33 10.92
C ASN A 74 9.72 12.32 10.84
N ASP A 75 10.40 12.49 11.98
CA ASP A 75 11.62 13.27 12.10
C ASP A 75 12.90 12.46 11.78
N PHE A 76 12.77 11.17 11.45
CA PHE A 76 13.85 10.27 11.03
C PHE A 76 13.62 9.67 9.63
N VAL A 77 14.68 9.09 9.06
CA VAL A 77 14.65 8.39 7.76
C VAL A 77 13.96 7.04 7.91
N VAL A 78 13.10 6.69 6.96
CA VAL A 78 12.40 5.40 6.93
C VAL A 78 12.73 4.62 5.66
N ASN A 79 12.80 3.31 5.77
CA ASN A 79 12.67 2.40 4.64
C ASN A 79 11.23 1.87 4.61
N VAL A 80 10.59 2.00 3.44
CA VAL A 80 9.21 1.60 3.20
C VAL A 80 9.23 0.46 2.19
N GLN A 81 8.57 -0.65 2.53
CA GLN A 81 8.45 -1.83 1.67
C GLN A 81 6.99 -2.23 1.53
N TRP A 82 6.62 -2.72 0.35
CA TRP A 82 5.28 -3.23 0.07
C TRP A 82 5.29 -4.14 -1.15
N ASP A 83 4.24 -4.93 -1.30
CA ASP A 83 3.90 -5.60 -2.55
C ASP A 83 2.66 -4.96 -3.17
N VAL A 84 2.51 -5.07 -4.49
CA VAL A 84 1.34 -4.54 -5.22
C VAL A 84 0.47 -5.69 -5.70
N GLN A 85 -0.80 -5.70 -5.30
CA GLN A 85 -1.85 -6.52 -5.91
C GLN A 85 -2.64 -5.68 -6.91
N MET A 86 -2.93 -6.27 -8.07
CA MET A 86 -3.60 -5.59 -9.18
C MET A 86 -4.80 -6.41 -9.64
N TYR A 87 -5.88 -5.72 -10.00
CA TYR A 87 -7.10 -6.34 -10.49
C TYR A 87 -7.44 -5.72 -11.84
N TYR A 88 -7.35 -6.49 -12.91
CA TYR A 88 -7.70 -6.05 -14.26
C TYR A 88 -9.08 -6.60 -14.63
N ASN A 89 -9.99 -5.72 -15.05
CA ASN A 89 -11.39 -6.07 -15.35
C ASN A 89 -12.08 -6.85 -14.21
N GLY A 90 -11.79 -6.49 -12.96
CA GLY A 90 -12.28 -7.17 -11.75
C GLY A 90 -11.59 -8.48 -11.41
N ILE A 91 -10.69 -8.97 -12.25
CA ILE A 91 -9.96 -10.22 -12.05
C ILE A 91 -8.61 -9.89 -11.41
N CYS A 92 -8.36 -10.48 -10.25
CA CYS A 92 -7.07 -10.42 -9.60
C CYS A 92 -5.97 -11.03 -10.49
N PHE A 93 -4.87 -10.31 -10.67
CA PHE A 93 -3.72 -10.74 -11.46
C PHE A 93 -2.62 -11.28 -10.53
N HIS A 94 -2.46 -12.61 -10.51
CA HIS A 94 -1.47 -13.35 -9.71
C HIS A 94 -1.56 -13.18 -8.17
N CYS A 95 -2.69 -12.76 -7.58
CA CYS A 95 -2.76 -12.58 -6.11
C CYS A 95 -2.72 -13.89 -5.32
N ASP A 96 -3.06 -15.03 -5.94
CA ASP A 96 -2.94 -16.36 -5.33
C ASP A 96 -1.51 -16.92 -5.40
N GLU A 97 -0.62 -16.24 -6.13
CA GLU A 97 0.79 -16.61 -6.24
C GLU A 97 1.63 -15.80 -5.26
N LYS A 98 2.69 -16.42 -4.73
CA LYS A 98 3.66 -15.70 -3.89
C LYS A 98 4.13 -14.44 -4.62
N PRO A 99 4.19 -13.27 -3.95
CA PRO A 99 4.71 -12.05 -4.53
C PRO A 99 6.06 -12.34 -5.21
N ASP A 100 6.11 -12.11 -6.52
CA ASP A 100 7.36 -12.22 -7.25
C ASP A 100 8.20 -10.95 -7.02
N PRO A 101 9.52 -10.99 -7.26
CA PRO A 101 10.37 -9.83 -7.08
C PRO A 101 9.96 -8.60 -7.91
N GLU A 102 9.21 -8.76 -9.00
CA GLU A 102 8.71 -7.66 -9.82
C GLU A 102 7.49 -6.97 -9.22
N ARG A 103 6.85 -7.53 -8.18
CA ARG A 103 5.74 -6.90 -7.43
C ARG A 103 6.18 -6.31 -6.09
N HIS A 104 7.35 -6.70 -5.60
CA HIS A 104 7.95 -6.14 -4.41
C HIS A 104 8.56 -4.76 -4.67
N ARG A 105 8.42 -3.85 -3.72
CA ARG A 105 8.77 -2.43 -3.85
C ARG A 105 9.46 -1.97 -2.58
N THR A 106 10.49 -1.14 -2.74
CA THR A 106 11.17 -0.50 -1.62
C THR A 106 11.52 0.94 -1.97
N VAL A 107 11.36 1.85 -1.00
CA VAL A 107 11.87 3.21 -1.11
C VAL A 107 12.46 3.65 0.22
N GLU A 108 13.56 4.38 0.15
CA GLU A 108 14.09 5.13 1.29
C GLU A 108 13.53 6.55 1.25
N LEU A 109 13.01 7.01 2.38
CA LEU A 109 12.34 8.29 2.50
C LEU A 109 12.96 9.09 3.64
N ASN A 110 13.55 10.23 3.29
CA ASN A 110 14.15 11.13 4.28
C ASN A 110 13.09 11.63 5.25
N SER A 111 13.53 12.07 6.43
CA SER A 111 12.70 12.78 7.40
C SER A 111 11.95 13.95 6.75
N SER A 112 10.66 14.10 7.09
CA SER A 112 9.81 15.22 6.63
C SER A 112 9.84 15.44 5.10
N SER A 113 9.95 14.36 4.32
CA SER A 113 10.12 14.42 2.87
C SER A 113 9.05 13.66 2.10
N THR A 114 8.93 13.97 0.81
CA THR A 114 7.97 13.33 -0.09
C THR A 114 8.67 12.81 -1.33
N VAL A 115 8.25 11.64 -1.80
CA VAL A 115 8.60 11.10 -3.12
C VAL A 115 7.32 10.82 -3.91
N GLU A 116 7.38 11.02 -5.21
CA GLU A 116 6.25 10.78 -6.11
C GLU A 116 6.70 10.08 -7.39
N GLY A 117 5.83 9.19 -7.88
CA GLY A 117 5.97 8.55 -9.17
C GLY A 117 5.89 9.56 -10.32
N ARG A 118 6.48 9.18 -11.44
CA ARG A 118 6.54 10.00 -12.66
C ARG A 118 6.17 9.16 -13.88
N CYS A 119 5.72 9.79 -14.96
CA CYS A 119 5.37 9.09 -16.20
C CYS A 119 6.56 8.37 -16.87
N PHE A 120 7.76 8.92 -16.69
CA PHE A 120 8.97 8.49 -17.39
C PHE A 120 10.09 8.31 -16.37
N THR A 121 10.39 7.05 -16.05
CA THR A 121 11.25 6.65 -14.93
C THR A 121 12.42 5.78 -15.37
N HIS A 122 12.72 5.72 -16.68
CA HIS A 122 13.80 4.89 -17.24
C HIS A 122 13.76 3.42 -16.79
N GLY A 123 12.56 2.87 -16.60
CA GLY A 123 12.35 1.48 -16.17
C GLY A 123 12.08 1.30 -14.68
N ASP A 124 12.27 2.34 -13.85
CA ASP A 124 11.91 2.27 -12.44
C ASP A 124 10.37 2.28 -12.26
N LYS A 125 9.83 1.13 -11.83
CA LYS A 125 8.39 0.94 -11.60
C LYS A 125 8.00 1.08 -10.13
N THR A 126 8.90 1.60 -9.28
CA THR A 126 8.71 1.57 -7.83
C THR A 126 7.42 2.29 -7.41
N LEU A 127 7.22 3.50 -7.93
CA LEU A 127 6.08 4.36 -7.60
C LEU A 127 5.06 4.46 -8.75
N THR A 128 5.01 3.47 -9.64
CA THR A 128 4.10 3.48 -10.79
C THR A 128 3.42 2.12 -10.98
N ILE A 129 2.12 2.15 -11.30
CA ILE A 129 1.33 0.97 -11.63
C ILE A 129 0.68 1.21 -12.99
N PHE A 130 0.77 0.24 -13.89
CA PHE A 130 0.12 0.33 -15.19
C PHE A 130 -1.41 0.24 -15.02
N SER A 131 -2.15 1.13 -15.69
CA SER A 131 -3.62 1.09 -15.66
C SER A 131 -4.19 0.47 -16.94
N ARG A 132 -3.92 1.10 -18.09
CA ARG A 132 -4.38 0.65 -19.41
C ARG A 132 -3.64 1.37 -20.53
N PHE A 133 -3.74 0.85 -21.75
CA PHE A 133 -3.39 1.60 -22.94
C PHE A 133 -4.55 2.54 -23.35
N LEU A 134 -4.22 3.70 -23.90
CA LEU A 134 -5.15 4.76 -24.30
C LEU A 134 -5.45 4.77 -25.79
N ASN A 135 -4.62 4.12 -26.61
CA ASN A 135 -4.74 4.07 -28.06
C ASN A 135 -5.53 2.86 -28.59
N TYR A 136 -6.16 2.07 -27.72
CA TYR A 136 -7.08 1.00 -28.10
C TYR A 136 -8.51 1.44 -27.84
N SER A 137 -9.40 1.22 -28.82
CA SER A 137 -10.82 1.56 -28.72
C SER A 137 -11.57 0.75 -27.65
N ASP A 138 -11.10 -0.47 -27.38
CA ASP A 138 -11.55 -1.32 -26.29
C ASP A 138 -10.31 -1.97 -25.64
N PRO A 139 -9.75 -1.37 -24.59
CA PRO A 139 -8.58 -1.93 -23.92
C PRO A 139 -8.96 -3.24 -23.24
N THR A 140 -8.46 -4.35 -23.77
CA THR A 140 -8.73 -5.72 -23.28
C THR A 140 -8.33 -5.95 -21.82
N SER A 141 -7.50 -5.06 -21.26
CA SER A 141 -7.07 -5.10 -19.86
C SER A 141 -7.08 -3.69 -19.28
N THR A 142 -7.97 -3.44 -18.33
CA THR A 142 -8.07 -2.17 -17.61
C THR A 142 -7.97 -2.41 -16.10
N LEU A 143 -7.03 -1.74 -15.44
CA LEU A 143 -6.89 -1.79 -13.99
C LEU A 143 -8.16 -1.24 -13.34
N THR A 144 -8.80 -2.04 -12.51
CA THR A 144 -10.06 -1.75 -11.82
C THR A 144 -9.88 -1.57 -10.31
N LYS A 145 -8.82 -2.14 -9.75
CA LYS A 145 -8.44 -1.99 -8.34
C LYS A 145 -6.94 -2.29 -8.22
N PHE A 146 -6.30 -1.66 -7.25
CA PHE A 146 -4.98 -2.06 -6.78
C PHE A 146 -4.92 -1.94 -5.26
N GLU A 147 -4.05 -2.72 -4.64
CA GLU A 147 -3.83 -2.71 -3.20
C GLU A 147 -2.32 -2.75 -2.95
N LEU A 148 -1.84 -1.96 -1.99
CA LEU A 148 -0.49 -2.13 -1.47
C LEU A 148 -0.62 -3.00 -0.22
N ILE A 149 0.00 -4.17 -0.25
CA ILE A 149 -0.08 -5.18 0.80
C ILE A 149 1.31 -5.43 1.39
N ASN A 150 1.37 -6.17 2.50
CA ASN A 150 2.63 -6.49 3.18
C ASN A 150 3.49 -5.25 3.46
N LEU A 151 2.81 -4.14 3.83
CA LEU A 151 3.46 -2.87 4.14
C LEU A 151 4.35 -3.03 5.39
N VAL A 152 5.62 -2.64 5.25
CA VAL A 152 6.59 -2.60 6.33
C VAL A 152 7.28 -1.25 6.32
N ILE A 153 7.20 -0.55 7.46
CA ILE A 153 7.91 0.71 7.71
C ILE A 153 8.96 0.43 8.77
N SER A 154 10.23 0.71 8.46
CA SER A 154 11.32 0.57 9.43
C SER A 154 12.14 1.85 9.50
N SER A 155 12.41 2.33 10.71
CA SER A 155 13.40 3.38 10.95
C SER A 155 14.78 2.91 10.51
N LYS A 156 15.54 3.79 9.86
CA LYS A 156 16.94 3.53 9.49
C LYS A 156 17.90 4.09 10.52
#